data_AF-A0A929F689-F1
#
_entry.id   AF-A0A929F689-F1
#
_cell.length_a   1.000
_cell.length_b   1.000
_cell.length_c   1.000
_cell.angle_alpha   90.00
_cell.angle_beta   90.00
_cell.angle_gamma   90.00
#
_symmetry.space_group_name_H-M   'P 1'
#
loop_
_entity.id
_entity.type
_entity.pdbx_description
1 polymer ?
#
loop_
_entity_poly.entity_id
_entity_poly.type
_entity_poly.pdbx_seq_one_letter_code
_entity_poly.pdbx_strand_id
1 'polypeptide(L)'
;MTKNTRSLLSAENVCRIFLKKGLISKEQRQEIFNKKDTLQKKLEKLQVIKDASGGSSSTIINPVTIIDIICFLKLNREDDPTRELDEETIFQALAEEWKIEYKKIDPLDLDLKLVTTIIPRSFAMKHLVLPIAVKDGWLTVATPNPHNLEVMEDISRVSHLKVKPVVSSKSDIIKLINEFYGFRKSIAAAEEQFSYPSIDLGNLEQYVRLREVKDLPSDDRHIVNAVDHLFNYAFDQRASDIHIEPKRNTSLVRLRIDGVLHSIYKLPKTVHGAIISRIKALSRLDMAEKRRPQDGRIKIDRGQGAEAEIRVSTIPTAFGEKTVMRILDPDILFQDVGQLGMTSMDLVRYQQFINFPHGLVLVCGPTGSGKSTTLYSTLRHLSTEEKNITTVEDPIEMVHEDFNQIAVQPSADITFANILRNILRQDPDIIMIGEMRDLETAENAIQATLTGHLVLSTLHTNDASLAITRLVDIGVPSFLIHATLTGVLAQRLLRKICPHCSESFEISADDLMAMGIKTDKTGMIRLKRGNGCIKCR
;
A
#
# COMPACT_ATOMS: atom_id res chain seq x y z
N MET A 1 25.48 -3.44 39.65
CA MET A 1 26.02 -2.15 39.17
C MET A 1 25.15 -1.55 38.04
N THR A 2 23.84 -1.45 38.25
CA THR A 2 22.81 -1.02 37.28
C THR A 2 22.55 0.50 37.24
N LYS A 3 23.44 1.32 37.84
CA LYS A 3 23.20 2.77 38.01
C LYS A 3 23.61 3.65 36.82
N ASN A 4 24.51 3.21 35.94
CA ASN A 4 25.05 4.08 34.87
C ASN A 4 24.14 4.21 33.63
N THR A 5 23.33 3.20 33.30
CA THR A 5 22.40 3.26 32.14
C THR A 5 21.17 4.12 32.39
N ARG A 6 20.68 4.21 33.65
CA ARG A 6 19.56 5.11 34.02
C ARG A 6 19.91 6.59 33.92
N SER A 7 21.19 6.93 33.89
CA SER A 7 21.67 8.32 33.80
C SER A 7 21.35 8.94 32.45
N LEU A 8 21.68 8.29 31.33
CA LEU A 8 21.66 8.91 29.99
C LEU A 8 20.25 9.17 29.44
N LEU A 9 19.28 8.32 29.81
CA LEU A 9 17.87 8.46 29.43
C LEU A 9 17.02 9.12 30.54
N SER A 10 17.65 9.77 31.51
CA SER A 10 16.93 10.53 32.54
C SER A 10 16.22 11.75 31.94
N ALA A 11 15.11 12.17 32.55
CA ALA A 11 14.37 13.34 32.08
C ALA A 11 15.24 14.61 32.01
N GLU A 12 16.18 14.76 32.94
CA GLU A 12 17.13 15.88 32.95
C GLU A 12 18.08 15.85 31.77
N ASN A 13 18.68 14.68 31.48
CA ASN A 13 19.62 14.57 30.38
C ASN A 13 18.93 14.69 29.02
N VAL A 14 17.78 14.05 28.83
CA VAL A 14 17.00 14.14 27.59
C VAL A 14 16.57 15.59 27.33
N CYS A 15 15.98 16.27 28.32
CA CYS A 15 15.58 17.67 28.14
C CYS A 15 16.78 18.61 27.93
N ARG A 16 17.92 18.34 28.57
CA ARG A 16 19.16 19.12 28.36
C ARG A 16 19.65 19.00 26.91
N ILE A 17 19.62 17.80 26.33
CA ILE A 17 20.00 17.57 24.93
C ILE A 17 19.07 18.32 23.99
N PHE A 18 17.76 18.26 24.22
CA PHE A 18 16.77 18.93 23.36
C PHE A 18 16.86 20.45 23.45
N LEU A 19 17.11 21.02 24.64
CA LEU A 19 17.37 22.46 24.80
C LEU A 19 18.65 22.90 24.06
N LYS A 20 19.73 22.13 24.19
CA LYS A 20 21.00 22.42 23.50
C LYS A 20 20.85 22.38 21.98
N LYS A 21 19.96 21.53 21.47
CA LYS A 21 19.64 21.41 20.05
C LYS A 21 18.53 22.34 19.55
N GLY A 22 17.94 23.16 20.44
CA GLY A 22 16.85 24.06 20.07
C GLY A 22 15.56 23.35 19.67
N LEU A 23 15.34 22.11 20.13
CA LEU A 23 14.13 21.34 19.81
C LEU A 23 12.96 21.67 20.74
N ILE A 24 13.25 22.09 21.97
CA ILE A 24 12.25 22.49 22.97
C ILE A 24 12.63 23.82 23.62
N SER A 25 11.63 24.58 24.06
CA SER A 25 11.80 25.80 24.85
C SER A 25 11.99 25.52 26.35
N LYS A 26 12.42 26.53 27.12
CA LYS A 26 12.50 26.44 28.59
C LYS A 26 11.12 26.24 29.23
N GLU A 27 10.07 26.78 28.62
CA GLU A 27 8.68 26.64 29.08
C GLU A 27 8.18 25.20 28.84
N GLN A 28 8.43 24.67 27.64
CA GLN A 28 8.12 23.28 27.30
C GLN A 28 8.86 22.29 28.21
N ARG A 29 10.12 22.58 28.57
CA ARG A 29 10.85 21.80 29.59
C ARG A 29 10.09 21.78 30.92
N GLN A 30 9.65 22.94 31.41
CA GLN A 30 8.94 23.02 32.69
C GLN A 30 7.61 22.25 32.64
N GLU A 31 6.90 22.32 31.51
CA GLU A 31 5.70 21.54 31.27
C GLU A 31 5.94 20.03 31.35
N ILE A 32 7.00 19.52 30.69
CA ILE A 32 7.38 18.10 30.74
C ILE A 32 7.60 17.67 32.19
N PHE A 33 8.36 18.44 32.97
CA PHE A 33 8.67 18.10 34.37
C PHE A 33 7.44 18.16 35.28
N ASN A 34 6.53 19.12 35.07
CA ASN A 34 5.30 19.24 35.85
C ASN A 34 4.32 18.10 35.56
N LYS A 35 4.25 17.63 34.31
CA LYS A 35 3.27 16.62 33.88
C LYS A 35 3.81 15.18 33.93
N LYS A 36 5.12 14.96 34.07
CA LYS A 36 5.75 13.63 33.92
C LYS A 36 5.12 12.54 34.79
N ASP A 37 4.90 12.79 36.08
CA ASP A 37 4.49 11.74 37.02
C ASP A 37 3.02 11.35 36.80
N THR A 38 2.18 12.34 36.47
CA THR A 38 0.77 12.15 36.13
C THR A 38 0.61 11.42 34.81
N LEU A 39 1.38 11.82 33.78
CA LEU A 39 1.34 11.19 32.45
C LEU A 39 1.93 9.79 32.46
N GLN A 40 2.99 9.55 33.24
CA GLN A 40 3.56 8.22 33.41
C GLN A 40 2.50 7.23 33.93
N LYS A 41 1.81 7.56 35.03
CA LYS A 41 0.72 6.73 35.58
C LYS A 41 -0.42 6.52 34.57
N LYS A 42 -0.74 7.53 33.77
CA LYS A 42 -1.78 7.44 32.74
C LYS A 42 -1.36 6.48 31.61
N LEU A 43 -0.14 6.58 31.13
CA LEU A 43 0.40 5.72 30.07
C LEU A 43 0.56 4.27 30.54
N GLU A 44 1.02 4.05 31.78
CA GLU A 44 1.10 2.71 32.39
C GLU A 44 -0.28 2.06 32.47
N LYS A 45 -1.32 2.81 32.90
CA LYS A 45 -2.71 2.30 32.90
C LYS A 45 -3.22 1.98 31.50
N LEU A 46 -2.93 2.81 30.51
CA LEU A 46 -3.33 2.57 29.11
C LEU A 46 -2.67 1.32 28.51
N GLN A 47 -1.41 1.03 28.89
CA GLN A 47 -0.73 -0.20 28.48
C GLN A 47 -1.43 -1.43 29.08
N VAL A 48 -1.74 -1.42 30.38
CA VAL A 48 -2.43 -2.53 31.05
C VAL A 48 -3.83 -2.79 30.46
N ILE A 49 -4.56 -1.74 30.09
CA ILE A 49 -5.89 -1.86 29.46
C ILE A 49 -5.78 -2.45 28.04
N LYS A 50 -4.80 -2.01 27.24
CA LYS A 50 -4.54 -2.57 25.91
C LYS A 50 -4.14 -4.05 25.96
N ASP A 51 -3.46 -4.47 27.02
CA ASP A 51 -3.10 -5.87 27.20
C ASP A 51 -4.30 -6.74 27.56
N ALA A 52 -5.25 -6.23 28.36
CA ALA A 52 -6.45 -6.96 28.74
C ALA A 52 -7.40 -7.24 27.56
N SER A 53 -7.35 -6.44 26.48
CA SER A 53 -8.14 -6.64 25.26
C SER A 53 -7.44 -7.49 24.18
N GLY A 54 -6.14 -7.79 24.32
CA GLY A 54 -5.38 -8.64 23.41
C GLY A 54 -5.32 -10.09 23.90
N GLY A 55 -5.86 -11.04 23.13
CA GLY A 55 -5.96 -12.45 23.51
C GLY A 55 -4.63 -13.12 23.93
N SER A 56 -4.69 -13.83 25.07
CA SER A 56 -3.86 -14.93 25.61
C SER A 56 -2.47 -15.26 25.00
N SER A 57 -1.60 -14.26 24.83
CA SER A 57 -0.14 -14.49 24.85
C SER A 57 0.50 -13.53 25.83
N SER A 58 1.51 -13.98 26.58
CA SER A 58 2.25 -13.18 27.57
C SER A 58 2.81 -11.89 26.95
N THR A 59 2.06 -10.79 27.01
CA THR A 59 2.50 -9.51 26.47
C THR A 59 3.59 -8.95 27.38
N ILE A 60 4.78 -8.76 26.82
CA ILE A 60 5.91 -8.21 27.55
C ILE A 60 5.72 -6.69 27.61
N ILE A 61 5.37 -6.18 28.80
CA ILE A 61 5.16 -4.76 29.03
C ILE A 61 6.51 -4.06 29.14
N ASN A 62 6.76 -3.14 28.22
CA ASN A 62 7.96 -2.30 28.23
C ASN A 62 7.72 -1.07 29.12
N PRO A 63 8.67 -0.71 30.00
CA PRO A 63 8.50 0.42 30.91
C PRO A 63 8.25 1.73 30.14
N VAL A 64 7.39 2.58 30.69
CA VAL A 64 7.17 3.94 30.19
C VAL A 64 8.41 4.77 30.49
N THR A 65 8.95 5.39 29.45
CA THR A 65 10.14 6.24 29.49
C THR A 65 9.74 7.72 29.36
N ILE A 66 10.68 8.62 29.66
CA ILE A 66 10.45 10.05 29.44
C ILE A 66 10.16 10.38 27.97
N ILE A 67 10.73 9.62 27.03
CA ILE A 67 10.48 9.80 25.59
C ILE A 67 9.01 9.53 25.26
N ASP A 68 8.42 8.47 25.82
CA ASP A 68 6.99 8.17 25.64
C ASP A 68 6.09 9.32 26.15
N ILE A 69 6.48 9.98 27.24
CA ILE A 69 5.78 11.13 27.80
C ILE A 69 5.87 12.35 26.87
N ILE A 70 7.06 12.62 26.33
CA ILE A 70 7.29 13.74 25.41
C ILE A 70 6.49 13.55 24.11
N CYS A 71 6.52 12.34 23.53
CA CYS A 71 5.69 12.01 22.36
C CYS A 71 4.19 12.17 22.65
N PHE A 72 3.74 11.83 23.87
CA PHE A 72 2.33 11.98 24.26
C PHE A 72 1.89 13.44 24.38
N LEU A 73 2.81 14.36 24.72
CA LEU A 73 2.52 15.78 24.85
C LEU A 73 2.32 16.49 23.49
N LYS A 74 2.76 15.89 22.38
CA LYS A 74 2.68 16.47 21.03
C LYS A 74 3.17 17.92 20.96
N LEU A 75 4.33 18.17 21.56
CA LEU A 75 4.91 19.50 21.57
C LEU A 75 5.34 19.90 20.14
N ASN A 76 5.08 21.14 19.73
CA ASN A 76 5.67 21.69 18.52
C ASN A 76 7.17 21.93 18.73
N ARG A 77 7.95 21.75 17.67
CA ARG A 77 9.39 22.02 17.71
C ARG A 77 9.64 23.52 17.80
N GLU A 78 10.62 23.91 18.60
CA GLU A 78 11.02 25.32 18.73
C GLU A 78 11.74 25.83 17.46
N ASP A 79 12.50 24.97 16.77
CA ASP A 79 13.21 25.33 15.55
C ASP A 79 12.33 25.36 14.29
N ASP A 80 11.23 24.61 14.28
CA ASP A 80 10.20 24.62 13.23
C ASP A 80 8.81 24.40 13.85
N PRO A 81 8.09 25.48 14.22
CA PRO A 81 6.78 25.38 14.87
C PRO A 81 5.69 24.70 14.03
N THR A 82 5.92 24.48 12.73
CA THR A 82 4.98 23.76 11.86
C THR A 82 5.09 22.24 11.99
N ARG A 83 6.09 21.74 12.73
CA ARG A 83 6.35 20.31 12.91
C ARG A 83 6.26 19.93 14.39
N GLU A 84 5.59 18.80 14.64
CA GLU A 84 5.57 18.18 15.97
C GLU A 84 6.93 17.54 16.28
N LEU A 85 7.29 17.51 17.57
CA LEU A 85 8.46 16.78 18.09
C LEU A 85 8.14 15.28 18.13
N ASP A 86 8.23 14.66 16.97
CA ASP A 86 7.96 13.23 16.80
C ASP A 86 9.08 12.32 17.35
N GLU A 87 8.74 11.05 17.55
CA GLU A 87 9.66 10.05 18.11
C GLU A 87 10.92 9.86 17.25
N GLU A 88 10.79 9.98 15.92
CA GLU A 88 11.91 9.91 14.97
C GLU A 88 12.90 11.05 15.22
N THR A 89 12.43 12.30 15.31
CA THR A 89 13.27 13.47 15.61
C THR A 89 13.96 13.32 16.97
N ILE A 90 13.23 12.84 17.98
CA ILE A 90 13.78 12.60 19.33
C ILE A 90 14.96 11.64 19.28
N PHE A 91 14.80 10.46 18.67
CA PHE A 91 15.87 9.47 18.64
C PHE A 91 17.03 9.87 17.72
N GLN A 92 16.78 10.64 16.65
CA GLN A 92 17.84 11.24 15.84
C GLN A 92 18.70 12.20 16.68
N ALA A 93 18.06 13.08 17.46
CA ALA A 93 18.75 14.03 18.32
C ALA A 93 19.59 13.35 19.42
N LEU A 94 19.06 12.28 20.02
CA LEU A 94 19.77 11.48 21.01
C LEU A 94 20.96 10.73 20.41
N ALA A 95 20.76 10.09 19.25
CA ALA A 95 21.80 9.35 18.55
C ALA A 95 23.01 10.23 18.20
N GLU A 96 22.74 11.47 17.74
CA GLU A 96 23.79 12.44 17.41
C GLU A 96 24.60 12.86 18.64
N GLU A 97 23.96 13.10 19.80
CA GLU A 97 24.68 13.41 21.04
C GLU A 97 25.50 12.20 21.54
N TRP A 98 24.97 10.99 21.38
CA TRP A 98 25.68 9.75 21.73
C TRP A 98 26.77 9.36 20.73
N LYS A 99 26.86 10.05 19.58
CA LYS A 99 27.75 9.72 18.45
C LYS A 99 27.54 8.29 17.94
N ILE A 100 26.29 7.84 17.94
CA ILE A 100 25.86 6.55 17.41
C ILE A 100 24.95 6.82 16.22
N GLU A 101 25.05 5.98 15.19
CA GLU A 101 24.23 6.10 13.99
C GLU A 101 22.74 5.90 14.32
N TYR A 102 21.90 6.86 13.96
CA TYR A 102 20.46 6.66 13.89
C TYR A 102 20.12 5.95 12.57
N LYS A 103 19.33 4.89 12.65
CA LYS A 103 18.87 4.15 11.47
C LYS A 103 17.36 3.99 11.50
N LYS A 104 16.68 4.60 10.53
CA LYS A 104 15.29 4.26 10.20
C LYS A 104 15.30 2.92 9.47
N ILE A 105 14.72 1.89 10.08
CA ILE A 105 14.75 0.53 9.55
C ILE A 105 13.66 0.42 8.48
N ASP A 106 14.04 0.00 7.28
CA ASP A 106 13.06 -0.45 6.30
C ASP A 106 12.79 -1.94 6.51
N PRO A 107 11.52 -2.33 6.78
CA PRO A 107 11.10 -3.73 6.77
C PRO A 107 11.59 -4.52 5.54
N LEU A 108 11.65 -3.93 4.35
CA LEU A 108 12.06 -4.59 3.11
C LEU A 108 13.54 -4.95 3.05
N ASP A 109 14.38 -4.21 3.78
CA ASP A 109 15.83 -4.47 3.87
C ASP A 109 16.15 -5.59 4.88
N LEU A 110 15.14 -6.06 5.65
CA LEU A 110 15.32 -7.06 6.68
C LEU A 110 15.19 -8.49 6.14
N ASP A 111 16.17 -9.33 6.46
CA ASP A 111 16.07 -10.76 6.25
C ASP A 111 15.29 -11.42 7.41
N LEU A 112 14.16 -12.05 7.10
CA LEU A 112 13.32 -12.73 8.08
C LEU A 112 14.10 -13.74 8.92
N LYS A 113 14.99 -14.54 8.32
CA LYS A 113 15.80 -15.54 9.05
C LYS A 113 16.78 -14.86 9.99
N LEU A 114 17.42 -13.77 9.54
CA LEU A 114 18.34 -13.01 10.38
C LEU A 114 17.64 -12.47 11.63
N VAL A 115 16.53 -11.75 11.42
CA VAL A 115 15.78 -11.04 12.47
C VAL A 115 15.34 -11.99 13.58
N THR A 116 14.93 -13.20 13.21
CA THR A 116 14.16 -14.08 14.11
C THR A 116 14.94 -15.30 14.62
N THR A 117 16.13 -15.62 14.06
CA THR A 117 16.91 -16.82 14.46
C THR A 117 17.95 -16.49 15.53
N ILE A 118 18.57 -15.31 15.45
CA ILE A 118 19.69 -14.95 16.34
C ILE A 118 19.20 -14.63 17.74
N ILE A 119 18.08 -13.92 17.85
CA ILE A 119 17.53 -13.47 19.13
C ILE A 119 16.12 -14.06 19.28
N PRO A 120 15.77 -14.68 20.43
CA PRO A 120 14.40 -15.12 20.69
C PRO A 120 13.44 -13.93 20.87
N ARG A 121 12.17 -14.06 20.45
CA ARG A 121 11.16 -12.99 20.54
C ARG A 121 11.04 -12.38 21.93
N SER A 122 11.04 -13.22 22.97
CA SER A 122 10.89 -12.77 24.35
C SER A 122 12.05 -11.87 24.78
N PHE A 123 13.27 -12.20 24.38
CA PHE A 123 14.46 -11.40 24.64
C PHE A 123 14.43 -10.10 23.81
N ALA A 124 14.13 -10.20 22.52
CA ALA A 124 14.00 -9.07 21.61
C ALA A 124 12.98 -8.04 22.12
N MET A 125 11.80 -8.49 22.53
CA MET A 125 10.72 -7.62 23.02
C MET A 125 11.02 -7.02 24.40
N LYS A 126 11.62 -7.81 25.31
CA LYS A 126 11.96 -7.35 26.67
C LYS A 126 13.07 -6.30 26.68
N HIS A 127 14.06 -6.46 25.81
CA HIS A 127 15.22 -5.58 25.76
C HIS A 127 15.17 -4.57 24.61
N LEU A 128 14.11 -4.60 23.79
CA LEU A 128 13.92 -3.73 22.63
C LEU A 128 15.15 -3.74 21.72
N VAL A 129 15.51 -4.94 21.28
CA VAL A 129 16.66 -5.19 20.39
C VAL A 129 16.21 -5.94 19.16
N LEU A 130 16.64 -5.48 17.98
CA LEU A 130 16.32 -6.08 16.70
C LEU A 130 17.59 -6.28 15.87
N PRO A 131 17.97 -7.51 15.50
CA PRO A 131 19.04 -7.77 14.54
C PRO A 131 18.64 -7.25 13.15
N ILE A 132 19.48 -6.42 12.52
CA ILE A 132 19.15 -5.82 11.22
C ILE A 132 20.14 -6.14 10.10
N ALA A 133 21.38 -6.49 10.42
CA ALA A 133 22.39 -6.88 9.43
C ALA A 133 23.51 -7.71 10.05
N VAL A 134 24.10 -8.61 9.26
CA VAL A 134 25.38 -9.26 9.58
C VAL A 134 26.36 -8.94 8.46
N LYS A 135 27.51 -8.36 8.79
CA LYS A 135 28.57 -8.05 7.84
C LYS A 135 29.93 -8.14 8.51
N ASP A 136 30.89 -8.82 7.86
CA ASP A 136 32.29 -8.91 8.30
C ASP A 136 32.45 -9.35 9.79
N GLY A 137 31.60 -10.28 10.25
CA GLY A 137 31.61 -10.77 11.64
C GLY A 137 30.95 -9.83 12.67
N TRP A 138 30.34 -8.73 12.21
CA TRP A 138 29.57 -7.81 13.03
C TRP A 138 28.06 -8.01 12.85
N LEU A 139 27.36 -8.15 13.96
CA LEU A 139 25.92 -8.10 14.08
C LEU A 139 25.49 -6.67 14.40
N THR A 140 24.81 -6.02 13.45
CA THR A 140 24.19 -4.71 13.70
C THR A 140 22.85 -4.92 14.40
N VAL A 141 22.68 -4.31 15.58
CA VAL A 141 21.48 -4.43 16.41
C VAL A 141 20.84 -3.06 16.60
N ALA A 142 19.60 -2.90 16.16
CA ALA A 142 18.82 -1.70 16.41
C ALA A 142 18.21 -1.72 17.82
N THR A 143 18.32 -0.60 18.54
CA THR A 143 17.78 -0.45 19.90
C THR A 143 17.48 1.02 20.22
N PRO A 144 16.47 1.33 21.06
CA PRO A 144 16.31 2.69 21.58
C PRO A 144 17.32 3.01 22.70
N ASN A 145 18.01 2.00 23.25
CA ASN A 145 18.97 2.17 24.34
C ASN A 145 20.31 1.48 24.02
N PRO A 146 21.17 2.11 23.20
CA PRO A 146 22.45 1.52 22.78
C PRO A 146 23.47 1.35 23.92
N HIS A 147 23.26 2.01 25.05
CA HIS A 147 24.16 1.96 26.20
C HIS A 147 23.88 0.79 27.15
N ASN A 148 22.91 -0.06 26.85
CA ASN A 148 22.68 -1.30 27.60
C ASN A 148 23.73 -2.36 27.25
N LEU A 149 24.95 -2.14 27.76
CA LEU A 149 26.13 -2.97 27.44
C LEU A 149 25.94 -4.43 27.83
N GLU A 150 25.26 -4.71 28.94
CA GLU A 150 24.95 -6.08 29.40
C GLU A 150 24.17 -6.87 28.34
N VAL A 151 23.14 -6.25 27.76
CA VAL A 151 22.35 -6.87 26.68
C VAL A 151 23.19 -7.07 25.41
N MET A 152 24.06 -6.10 25.07
CA MET A 152 24.92 -6.22 23.88
C MET A 152 25.97 -7.33 24.04
N GLU A 153 26.54 -7.48 25.23
CA GLU A 153 27.47 -8.56 25.58
C GLU A 153 26.77 -9.93 25.56
N ASP A 154 25.56 -10.02 26.10
CA ASP A 154 24.76 -11.25 26.07
C ASP A 154 24.45 -11.68 24.64
N ILE A 155 24.03 -10.73 23.78
CA ILE A 155 23.80 -11.01 22.35
C ILE A 155 25.10 -11.45 21.69
N SER A 156 26.23 -10.78 21.97
CA SER A 156 27.53 -11.13 21.40
C SER A 156 27.96 -12.55 21.78
N ARG A 157 27.74 -12.95 23.04
CA ARG A 157 28.08 -14.27 23.55
C ARG A 157 27.26 -15.39 22.90
N VAL A 158 25.95 -15.18 22.74
CA VAL A 158 25.05 -16.18 22.15
C VAL A 158 25.20 -16.27 20.63
N SER A 159 25.40 -15.13 19.96
CA SER A 159 25.53 -15.09 18.50
C SER A 159 26.93 -15.45 17.99
N HIS A 160 27.94 -15.45 18.88
CA HIS A 160 29.37 -15.53 18.52
C HIS A 160 29.82 -14.45 17.53
N LEU A 161 29.08 -13.35 17.42
CA LEU A 161 29.37 -12.20 16.57
C LEU A 161 29.68 -10.97 17.42
N LYS A 162 30.48 -10.05 16.90
CA LYS A 162 30.67 -8.75 17.53
C LYS A 162 29.42 -7.90 17.33
N VAL A 163 28.92 -7.24 18.37
CA VAL A 163 27.68 -6.46 18.29
C VAL A 163 27.98 -4.98 18.06
N LYS A 164 27.39 -4.40 17.03
CA LYS A 164 27.39 -2.96 16.77
C LYS A 164 25.98 -2.40 17.00
N PRO A 165 25.72 -1.63 18.07
CA PRO A 165 24.42 -1.03 18.28
C PRO A 165 24.19 0.15 17.32
N VAL A 166 22.95 0.28 16.84
CA VAL A 166 22.44 1.48 16.15
C VAL A 166 21.17 1.95 16.83
N VAL A 167 20.89 3.24 16.77
CA VAL A 167 19.70 3.83 17.40
C VAL A 167 18.52 3.76 16.43
N SER A 168 17.39 3.23 16.88
CA SER A 168 16.11 3.31 16.17
C SER A 168 14.98 3.62 17.16
N SER A 169 13.84 4.09 16.67
CA SER A 169 12.72 4.42 17.56
C SER A 169 12.15 3.18 18.24
N LYS A 170 11.59 3.37 19.44
CA LYS A 170 10.99 2.30 20.22
C LYS A 170 9.76 1.74 19.50
N SER A 171 8.92 2.61 18.93
CA SER A 171 7.75 2.20 18.14
C SER A 171 8.11 1.33 16.94
N ASP A 172 9.12 1.71 16.16
CA ASP A 172 9.55 0.94 14.98
C ASP A 172 10.02 -0.46 15.38
N ILE A 173 10.84 -0.56 16.43
CA ILE A 173 11.36 -1.83 16.92
C ILE A 173 10.22 -2.74 17.40
N ILE A 174 9.28 -2.22 18.19
CA ILE A 174 8.13 -2.99 18.66
C ILE A 174 7.27 -3.48 17.48
N LYS A 175 7.01 -2.60 16.50
CA LYS A 175 6.25 -2.95 15.30
C LYS A 175 6.92 -4.10 14.55
N LEU A 176 8.21 -3.95 14.24
CA LEU A 176 9.00 -4.93 13.50
C LEU A 176 9.13 -6.28 14.25
N ILE A 177 9.32 -6.26 15.57
CA ILE A 177 9.36 -7.50 16.36
C ILE A 177 8.01 -8.23 16.27
N ASN A 178 6.89 -7.52 16.37
CA ASN A 178 5.58 -8.15 16.29
C ASN A 178 5.31 -8.73 14.90
N GLU A 179 5.60 -7.97 13.84
CA GLU A 179 5.44 -8.42 12.45
C GLU A 179 6.29 -9.67 12.15
N PHE A 180 7.61 -9.56 12.33
CA PHE A 180 8.54 -10.59 11.83
C PHE A 180 8.45 -11.89 12.64
N TYR A 181 8.37 -11.80 13.97
CA TYR A 181 8.28 -13.00 14.80
C TYR A 181 6.90 -13.63 14.77
N GLY A 182 5.83 -12.83 14.64
CA GLY A 182 4.47 -13.34 14.48
C GLY A 182 4.33 -14.14 13.19
N PHE A 183 4.77 -13.55 12.07
CA PHE A 183 4.74 -14.21 10.77
C PHE A 183 5.60 -15.48 10.72
N ARG A 184 6.85 -15.42 11.20
CA ARG A 184 7.71 -16.62 11.23
C ARG A 184 7.10 -17.74 12.06
N LYS A 185 6.55 -17.44 13.24
CA LYS A 185 5.93 -18.46 14.10
C LYS A 185 4.78 -19.18 13.36
N SER A 186 3.96 -18.43 12.65
CA SER A 186 2.88 -18.97 11.81
C SER A 186 3.41 -19.85 10.67
N ILE A 187 4.45 -19.40 9.96
CA ILE A 187 5.06 -20.19 8.87
C ILE A 187 5.74 -21.45 9.38
N ALA A 188 6.48 -21.39 10.49
CA ALA A 188 7.17 -22.55 11.05
C ALA A 188 6.18 -23.62 11.54
N ALA A 189 5.12 -23.20 12.23
CA ALA A 189 4.07 -24.12 12.67
C ALA A 189 3.33 -24.77 11.48
N ALA A 190 3.05 -23.98 10.43
CA ALA A 190 2.50 -24.53 9.20
C ALA A 190 3.48 -25.51 8.52
N GLU A 191 4.78 -25.19 8.47
CA GLU A 191 5.78 -26.08 7.89
C GLU A 191 5.82 -27.43 8.61
N GLU A 192 5.79 -27.46 9.95
CA GLU A 192 5.69 -28.71 10.73
C GLU A 192 4.41 -29.50 10.42
N GLN A 193 3.27 -28.81 10.34
CA GLN A 193 1.97 -29.42 10.01
C GLN A 193 1.95 -30.03 8.59
N PHE A 194 2.61 -29.39 7.63
CA PHE A 194 2.66 -29.80 6.22
C PHE A 194 4.00 -30.47 5.82
N SER A 195 4.80 -30.92 6.79
CA SER A 195 6.10 -31.59 6.53
C SER A 195 5.95 -33.00 5.95
N TYR A 196 4.73 -33.56 5.94
CA TYR A 196 4.46 -34.83 5.30
C TYR A 196 4.31 -34.65 3.77
N PRO A 197 4.97 -35.48 2.95
CA PRO A 197 4.89 -35.37 1.50
C PRO A 197 3.47 -35.67 1.02
N SER A 198 2.69 -34.62 0.75
CA SER A 198 1.42 -34.70 0.03
C SER A 198 1.68 -34.62 -1.48
N ILE A 199 0.82 -35.26 -2.27
CA ILE A 199 0.93 -35.25 -3.73
C ILE A 199 0.52 -33.86 -4.24
N ASP A 200 1.48 -33.09 -4.75
CA ASP A 200 1.20 -31.81 -5.41
C ASP A 200 0.79 -32.04 -6.87
N LEU A 201 -0.51 -32.24 -7.10
CA LEU A 201 -1.12 -32.41 -8.43
C LEU A 201 -0.82 -31.26 -9.41
N GLY A 202 -0.35 -30.10 -8.94
CA GLY A 202 -0.01 -28.94 -9.78
C GLY A 202 1.46 -28.88 -10.22
N ASN A 203 2.31 -29.79 -9.75
CA ASN A 203 3.75 -29.76 -10.06
C ASN A 203 4.06 -30.63 -11.29
N LEU A 204 4.35 -29.98 -12.42
CA LEU A 204 4.56 -30.62 -13.72
C LEU A 204 5.88 -31.41 -13.82
N GLU A 205 6.84 -31.17 -12.92
CA GLU A 205 8.17 -31.81 -12.95
C GLU A 205 8.32 -33.02 -11.98
N GLN A 206 7.26 -33.43 -11.28
CA GLN A 206 7.42 -34.43 -10.22
C GLN A 206 7.41 -35.87 -10.76
N TYR A 207 8.55 -36.58 -10.57
CA TYR A 207 8.63 -38.04 -10.74
C TYR A 207 7.71 -38.74 -9.73
N VAL A 208 6.72 -39.46 -10.23
CA VAL A 208 5.66 -40.11 -9.44
C VAL A 208 6.22 -41.31 -8.65
N ARG A 209 6.17 -41.25 -7.33
CA ARG A 209 6.09 -42.44 -6.46
C ARG A 209 4.73 -42.43 -5.76
N LEU A 210 3.85 -43.33 -6.18
CA LEU A 210 2.49 -43.49 -5.66
C LEU A 210 2.51 -43.98 -4.21
N ARG A 211 1.87 -43.22 -3.31
CA ARG A 211 1.28 -43.71 -2.05
C ARG A 211 0.00 -42.92 -1.76
N GLU A 212 -0.95 -43.59 -1.13
CA GLU A 212 -2.32 -43.14 -0.87
C GLU A 212 -2.37 -41.82 -0.09
N VAL A 213 -3.22 -40.90 -0.56
CA VAL A 213 -3.51 -39.61 0.06
C VAL A 213 -4.59 -39.82 1.11
N LYS A 214 -4.27 -39.56 2.38
CA LYS A 214 -5.27 -39.26 3.40
C LYS A 214 -5.46 -37.75 3.44
N ASP A 215 -6.71 -37.32 3.35
CA ASP A 215 -7.12 -35.94 3.57
C ASP A 215 -6.60 -35.43 4.93
N LEU A 216 -5.93 -34.28 4.93
CA LEU A 216 -5.44 -33.63 6.15
C LEU A 216 -6.58 -32.83 6.81
N PRO A 217 -6.68 -32.80 8.15
CA PRO A 217 -7.77 -32.13 8.85
C PRO A 217 -7.61 -30.62 8.91
N SER A 218 -8.78 -29.97 8.92
CA SER A 218 -9.06 -28.56 9.20
C SER A 218 -8.62 -28.14 10.63
N ASP A 219 -7.37 -27.71 10.77
CA ASP A 219 -7.02 -26.71 11.80
C ASP A 219 -5.90 -25.78 11.26
N ASP A 220 -6.32 -24.82 10.44
CA ASP A 220 -5.46 -23.97 9.60
C ASP A 220 -5.08 -22.62 10.26
N ARG A 221 -5.20 -22.49 11.58
CA ARG A 221 -5.04 -21.20 12.26
C ARG A 221 -3.68 -20.51 11.97
N HIS A 222 -2.63 -21.30 11.74
CA HIS A 222 -1.31 -20.79 11.36
C HIS A 222 -1.27 -20.23 9.93
N ILE A 223 -1.90 -20.91 8.97
CA ILE A 223 -2.01 -20.42 7.59
C ILE A 223 -2.91 -19.20 7.53
N VAL A 224 -4.02 -19.19 8.28
CA VAL A 224 -4.90 -18.02 8.41
C VAL A 224 -4.11 -16.80 8.87
N ASN A 225 -3.40 -16.90 10.00
CA ASN A 225 -2.58 -15.81 10.51
C ASN A 225 -1.47 -15.37 9.54
N ALA A 226 -0.87 -16.31 8.79
CA ALA A 226 0.15 -15.99 7.80
C ALA A 226 -0.44 -15.18 6.62
N VAL A 227 -1.60 -15.57 6.11
CA VAL A 227 -2.30 -14.85 5.02
C VAL A 227 -2.79 -13.48 5.50
N ASP A 228 -3.37 -13.40 6.69
CA ASP A 228 -3.82 -12.12 7.28
C ASP A 228 -2.64 -11.15 7.47
N HIS A 229 -1.49 -11.67 7.92
CA HIS A 229 -0.24 -10.89 7.99
C HIS A 229 0.20 -10.40 6.61
N LEU A 230 0.15 -11.23 5.57
CA LEU A 230 0.51 -10.82 4.22
C LEU A 230 -0.38 -9.68 3.70
N PHE A 231 -1.69 -9.73 3.97
CA PHE A 231 -2.61 -8.66 3.60
C PHE A 231 -2.32 -7.38 4.37
N ASN A 232 -2.25 -7.43 5.70
CA ASN A 232 -1.96 -6.26 6.52
C ASN A 232 -0.62 -5.62 6.14
N TYR A 233 0.40 -6.43 5.92
CA TYR A 233 1.70 -5.94 5.47
C TYR A 233 1.61 -5.27 4.10
N ALA A 234 0.89 -5.85 3.14
CA ALA A 234 0.70 -5.24 1.82
C ALA A 234 -0.05 -3.89 1.90
N PHE A 235 -1.07 -3.79 2.75
CA PHE A 235 -1.80 -2.55 2.99
C PHE A 235 -0.94 -1.47 3.65
N ASP A 236 -0.19 -1.84 4.69
CA ASP A 236 0.75 -0.95 5.39
C ASP A 236 1.82 -0.39 4.45
N GLN A 237 2.29 -1.22 3.52
CA GLN A 237 3.26 -0.83 2.49
C GLN A 237 2.61 -0.18 1.25
N ARG A 238 1.28 0.04 1.24
CA ARG A 238 0.52 0.61 0.11
C ARG A 238 0.80 -0.09 -1.23
N ALA A 239 0.93 -1.42 -1.20
CA ALA A 239 1.18 -2.21 -2.39
C ALA A 239 -0.05 -2.22 -3.33
N SER A 240 0.20 -2.16 -4.65
CA SER A 240 -0.85 -2.32 -5.67
C SER A 240 -1.16 -3.79 -5.96
N ASP A 241 -0.15 -4.66 -5.87
CA ASP A 241 -0.29 -6.08 -6.17
C ASP A 241 0.54 -6.94 -5.21
N ILE A 242 0.00 -8.09 -4.80
CA ILE A 242 0.70 -9.16 -4.09
C ILE A 242 0.92 -10.32 -5.05
N HIS A 243 2.17 -10.77 -5.18
CA HIS A 243 2.56 -11.89 -6.03
C HIS A 243 3.08 -13.03 -5.15
N ILE A 244 2.48 -14.22 -5.29
CA ILE A 244 2.93 -15.45 -4.63
C ILE A 244 3.32 -16.43 -5.73
N GLU A 245 4.61 -16.71 -5.85
CA GLU A 245 5.18 -17.47 -6.96
C GLU A 245 5.91 -18.72 -6.48
N PRO A 246 5.50 -19.92 -6.91
CA PRO A 246 6.25 -21.12 -6.64
C PRO A 246 7.51 -21.16 -7.51
N LYS A 247 8.64 -21.48 -6.88
CA LYS A 247 9.89 -21.89 -7.53
C LYS A 247 10.17 -23.34 -7.15
N ARG A 248 11.22 -23.91 -7.73
CA ARG A 248 11.63 -25.31 -7.51
C ARG A 248 11.69 -25.71 -6.03
N ASN A 249 12.35 -24.89 -5.19
CA ASN A 249 12.62 -25.20 -3.77
C ASN A 249 12.03 -24.20 -2.77
N THR A 250 11.37 -23.14 -3.24
CA THR A 250 10.87 -22.06 -2.38
C THR A 250 9.63 -21.41 -2.99
N SER A 251 8.83 -20.74 -2.18
CA SER A 251 7.77 -19.84 -2.63
C SER A 251 8.21 -18.40 -2.40
N LEU A 252 8.24 -17.59 -3.45
CA LEU A 252 8.56 -16.17 -3.37
C LEU A 252 7.28 -15.36 -3.17
N VAL A 253 7.29 -14.47 -2.18
CA VAL A 253 6.26 -13.44 -2.00
C VAL A 253 6.85 -12.10 -2.39
N ARG A 254 6.23 -11.41 -3.35
CA ARG A 254 6.65 -10.10 -3.84
C ARG A 254 5.50 -9.12 -3.79
N LEU A 255 5.78 -7.85 -3.50
CA LEU A 255 4.80 -6.77 -3.59
C LEU A 255 5.16 -5.84 -4.73
N ARG A 256 4.15 -5.31 -5.41
CA ARG A 256 4.33 -4.16 -6.30
C ARG A 256 4.01 -2.90 -5.51
N ILE A 257 5.00 -2.02 -5.35
CA ILE A 257 4.89 -0.74 -4.65
C ILE A 257 5.34 0.33 -5.65
N ASP A 258 4.50 1.35 -5.89
CA ASP A 258 4.75 2.42 -6.86
C ASP A 258 5.22 1.94 -8.25
N GLY A 259 4.66 0.80 -8.68
CA GLY A 259 4.95 0.18 -9.98
C GLY A 259 6.16 -0.77 -9.99
N VAL A 260 6.98 -0.80 -8.94
CA VAL A 260 8.21 -1.60 -8.85
C VAL A 260 7.96 -2.88 -8.03
N LEU A 261 8.55 -4.01 -8.44
CA LEU A 261 8.41 -5.29 -7.72
C LEU A 261 9.52 -5.48 -6.68
N HIS A 262 9.12 -5.70 -5.44
CA HIS A 262 9.99 -5.94 -4.29
C HIS A 262 9.82 -7.38 -3.77
N SER A 263 10.93 -8.10 -3.58
CA SER A 263 10.91 -9.44 -2.99
C SER A 263 10.88 -9.34 -1.46
N ILE A 264 9.76 -9.74 -0.85
CA ILE A 264 9.54 -9.56 0.59
C ILE A 264 9.94 -10.81 1.37
N TYR A 265 9.40 -11.97 0.98
CA TYR A 265 9.60 -13.21 1.72
C TYR A 265 10.01 -14.35 0.79
N LYS A 266 10.88 -15.22 1.32
CA LYS A 266 11.21 -16.53 0.74
C LYS A 266 10.67 -17.59 1.69
N LEU A 267 9.53 -18.17 1.35
CA LEU A 267 8.85 -19.16 2.17
C LEU A 267 9.28 -20.59 1.77
N PRO A 268 9.22 -21.56 2.71
CA PRO A 268 9.36 -22.97 2.37
C PRO A 268 8.36 -23.38 1.29
N LYS A 269 8.75 -24.29 0.39
CA LYS A 269 7.87 -24.76 -0.68
C LYS A 269 6.66 -25.54 -0.14
N THR A 270 6.81 -26.22 0.99
CA THR A 270 5.77 -27.03 1.66
C THR A 270 4.53 -26.24 2.04
N VAL A 271 4.68 -24.98 2.50
CA VAL A 271 3.55 -24.14 2.91
C VAL A 271 2.83 -23.47 1.73
N HIS A 272 3.40 -23.51 0.52
CA HIS A 272 2.86 -22.81 -0.64
C HIS A 272 1.44 -23.24 -0.98
N GLY A 273 1.18 -24.55 -1.07
CA GLY A 273 -0.13 -25.08 -1.44
C GLY A 273 -1.22 -24.69 -0.45
N ALA A 274 -0.91 -24.71 0.85
CA ALA A 274 -1.85 -24.31 1.91
C ALA A 274 -2.18 -22.81 1.85
N ILE A 275 -1.19 -21.95 1.57
CA ILE A 275 -1.41 -20.51 1.36
C ILE A 275 -2.34 -20.27 0.16
N ILE A 276 -2.08 -20.93 -0.99
CA ILE A 276 -2.93 -20.79 -2.17
C ILE A 276 -4.35 -21.31 -1.88
N SER A 277 -4.50 -22.44 -1.19
CA SER A 277 -5.80 -22.99 -0.82
C SER A 277 -6.59 -22.04 0.08
N ARG A 278 -5.94 -21.40 1.06
CA ARG A 278 -6.57 -20.39 1.91
C ARG A 278 -7.04 -19.18 1.10
N ILE A 279 -6.21 -18.70 0.16
CA ILE A 279 -6.57 -17.59 -0.71
C ILE A 279 -7.77 -17.96 -1.59
N LYS A 280 -7.76 -19.17 -2.19
CA LYS A 280 -8.88 -19.69 -2.99
C LYS A 280 -10.17 -19.77 -2.19
N ALA A 281 -10.11 -20.24 -0.94
CA ALA A 281 -11.25 -20.28 -0.04
C ALA A 281 -11.83 -18.88 0.21
N LEU A 282 -10.97 -17.88 0.48
CA LEU A 282 -11.40 -16.49 0.70
C LEU A 282 -12.01 -15.87 -0.57
N SER A 283 -11.52 -16.24 -1.75
CA SER A 283 -11.99 -15.72 -3.03
C SER A 283 -13.10 -16.57 -3.68
N ARG A 284 -13.64 -17.57 -2.96
CA ARG A 284 -14.68 -18.51 -3.44
C ARG A 284 -14.29 -19.27 -4.72
N LEU A 285 -13.00 -19.58 -4.87
CA LEU A 285 -12.46 -20.38 -5.96
C LEU A 285 -12.47 -21.87 -5.62
N ASP A 286 -12.42 -22.73 -6.65
CA ASP A 286 -12.34 -24.17 -6.47
C ASP A 286 -10.93 -24.56 -6.01
N MET A 287 -10.83 -25.03 -4.76
CA MET A 287 -9.58 -25.48 -4.14
C MET A 287 -9.05 -26.79 -4.74
N ALA A 288 -9.92 -27.63 -5.29
CA ALA A 288 -9.56 -28.91 -5.89
C ALA A 288 -8.99 -28.74 -7.30
N GLU A 289 -9.50 -27.76 -8.07
CA GLU A 289 -8.98 -27.46 -9.40
C GLU A 289 -7.68 -26.66 -9.32
N LYS A 290 -6.59 -27.24 -9.83
CA LYS A 290 -5.23 -26.66 -9.82
C LYS A 290 -4.59 -26.54 -11.21
N ARG A 291 -5.31 -26.95 -12.25
CA ARG A 291 -4.80 -27.11 -13.63
C ARG A 291 -5.37 -26.09 -14.60
N ARG A 292 -6.28 -25.22 -14.14
CA ARG A 292 -6.89 -24.16 -14.94
C ARG A 292 -6.71 -22.82 -14.25
N PRO A 293 -6.56 -21.71 -15.00
CA PRO A 293 -6.65 -20.37 -14.44
C PRO A 293 -7.99 -20.18 -13.73
N GLN A 294 -7.99 -19.42 -12.64
CA GLN A 294 -9.19 -19.05 -11.90
C GLN A 294 -9.08 -17.61 -11.43
N ASP A 295 -10.20 -16.88 -11.47
CA ASP A 295 -10.29 -15.48 -11.06
C ASP A 295 -11.42 -15.30 -10.05
N GLY A 296 -11.16 -14.56 -8.98
CA GLY A 296 -12.08 -14.35 -7.86
C GLY A 296 -11.88 -13.00 -7.20
N ARG A 297 -12.70 -12.72 -6.18
CA ARG A 297 -12.68 -11.46 -5.43
C ARG A 297 -12.73 -11.74 -3.93
N ILE A 298 -12.00 -10.97 -3.14
CA ILE A 298 -12.04 -10.98 -1.69
C ILE A 298 -12.46 -9.58 -1.23
N LYS A 299 -13.46 -9.48 -0.36
CA LYS A 299 -13.74 -8.26 0.38
C LYS A 299 -13.09 -8.34 1.75
N ILE A 300 -12.32 -7.34 2.11
CA ILE A 300 -11.60 -7.25 3.38
C ILE A 300 -12.05 -5.98 4.10
N ASP A 301 -12.45 -6.12 5.36
CA ASP A 301 -12.63 -5.00 6.27
C ASP A 301 -11.27 -4.63 6.89
N ARG A 302 -10.81 -3.39 6.67
CA ARG A 302 -9.55 -2.87 7.25
C ARG A 302 -9.76 -2.26 8.64
N GLY A 303 -10.97 -2.29 9.17
CA GLY A 303 -11.38 -1.61 10.39
C GLY A 303 -11.69 -0.13 10.13
N GLN A 304 -12.42 0.49 11.07
CA GLN A 304 -12.85 1.90 10.99
C GLN A 304 -13.75 2.23 9.77
N GLY A 305 -14.42 1.23 9.18
CA GLY A 305 -15.34 1.44 8.05
C GLY A 305 -14.66 1.53 6.69
N ALA A 306 -13.35 1.28 6.61
CA ALA A 306 -12.64 1.20 5.34
C ALA A 306 -12.68 -0.25 4.80
N GLU A 307 -13.45 -0.48 3.73
CA GLU A 307 -13.43 -1.75 3.00
C GLU A 307 -12.33 -1.73 1.95
N ALA A 308 -11.73 -2.87 1.63
CA ALA A 308 -10.87 -3.03 0.46
C ALA A 308 -11.30 -4.26 -0.33
N GLU A 309 -11.28 -4.15 -1.65
CA GLU A 309 -11.53 -5.29 -2.54
C GLU A 309 -10.21 -5.78 -3.12
N ILE A 310 -10.00 -7.10 -3.12
CA ILE A 310 -8.83 -7.73 -3.72
C ILE A 310 -9.31 -8.61 -4.87
N ARG A 311 -8.83 -8.32 -6.08
CA ARG A 311 -9.02 -9.20 -7.25
C ARG A 311 -7.92 -10.26 -7.23
N VAL A 312 -8.31 -11.53 -7.20
CA VAL A 312 -7.42 -12.68 -7.12
C VAL A 312 -7.40 -13.39 -8.45
N SER A 313 -6.20 -13.69 -8.96
CA SER A 313 -6.01 -14.54 -10.14
C SER A 313 -4.99 -15.63 -9.81
N THR A 314 -5.35 -16.88 -10.05
CA THR A 314 -4.47 -18.04 -9.88
C THR A 314 -4.23 -18.69 -11.24
N ILE A 315 -2.98 -19.01 -11.57
CA ILE A 315 -2.61 -19.68 -12.82
C ILE A 315 -1.66 -20.85 -12.54
N PRO A 316 -1.87 -22.04 -13.13
CA PRO A 316 -0.93 -23.16 -13.02
C PRO A 316 0.42 -22.80 -13.66
N THR A 317 1.51 -23.14 -12.98
CA THR A 317 2.88 -23.02 -13.49
C THR A 317 3.65 -24.31 -13.25
N ALA A 318 4.88 -24.42 -13.76
CA ALA A 318 5.70 -25.63 -13.68
C ALA A 318 5.83 -26.20 -12.25
N PHE A 319 5.93 -25.33 -11.24
CA PHE A 319 6.16 -25.73 -9.85
C PHE A 319 4.92 -25.60 -8.97
N GLY A 320 3.72 -25.49 -9.54
CA GLY A 320 2.46 -25.24 -8.81
C GLY A 320 1.79 -23.93 -9.21
N GLU A 321 0.82 -23.48 -8.45
CA GLU A 321 -0.01 -22.32 -8.83
C GLU A 321 0.65 -20.98 -8.48
N LYS A 322 0.78 -20.10 -9.47
CA LYS A 322 1.12 -18.71 -9.23
C LYS A 322 -0.16 -17.94 -8.92
N THR A 323 -0.14 -17.16 -7.86
CA THR A 323 -1.25 -16.29 -7.47
C THR A 323 -0.85 -14.82 -7.52
N VAL A 324 -1.68 -14.01 -8.14
CA VAL A 324 -1.56 -12.55 -8.17
C VAL A 324 -2.83 -11.96 -7.57
N MET A 325 -2.67 -11.03 -6.64
CA MET A 325 -3.78 -10.37 -5.97
C MET A 325 -3.62 -8.87 -6.15
N ARG A 326 -4.54 -8.22 -6.86
CA ARG A 326 -4.56 -6.78 -7.04
C ARG A 326 -5.40 -6.14 -5.96
N ILE A 327 -4.82 -5.21 -5.23
CA ILE A 327 -5.49 -4.47 -4.16
C ILE A 327 -6.20 -3.27 -4.78
N LEU A 328 -7.50 -3.14 -4.52
CA LEU A 328 -8.32 -2.00 -4.87
C LEU A 328 -8.69 -1.25 -3.60
N ASP A 329 -8.20 -0.03 -3.48
CA ASP A 329 -8.46 0.85 -2.35
C ASP A 329 -9.56 1.87 -2.74
N PRO A 330 -10.74 1.88 -2.07
CA PRO A 330 -11.84 2.79 -2.37
C PRO A 330 -11.44 4.26 -2.35
N ASP A 331 -10.55 4.62 -1.42
CA ASP A 331 -10.10 6.00 -1.24
C ASP A 331 -9.39 6.51 -2.50
N ILE A 332 -8.81 5.62 -3.32
CA ILE A 332 -8.13 5.98 -4.57
C ILE A 332 -9.13 6.16 -5.72
N LEU A 333 -10.25 5.44 -5.73
CA LEU A 333 -11.23 5.48 -6.83
C LEU A 333 -12.12 6.74 -6.78
N PHE A 334 -12.49 7.18 -5.57
CA PHE A 334 -13.36 8.33 -5.38
C PHE A 334 -12.59 9.51 -4.82
N GLN A 335 -12.21 10.43 -5.71
CA GLN A 335 -11.57 11.69 -5.36
C GLN A 335 -12.56 12.84 -5.62
N ASP A 336 -12.33 13.98 -4.95
CA ASP A 336 -13.00 15.21 -5.37
C ASP A 336 -12.48 15.60 -6.76
N VAL A 337 -13.37 15.99 -7.68
CA VAL A 337 -13.00 16.35 -9.06
C VAL A 337 -11.97 17.49 -9.09
N GLY A 338 -12.05 18.43 -8.13
CA GLY A 338 -11.07 19.51 -7.97
C GLY A 338 -9.71 19.05 -7.44
N GLN A 339 -9.62 17.85 -6.86
CA GLN A 339 -8.38 17.26 -6.33
C GLN A 339 -7.71 16.27 -7.28
N LEU A 340 -8.28 16.01 -8.47
CA LEU A 340 -7.72 15.12 -9.49
C LEU A 340 -6.39 15.62 -10.11
N GLY A 341 -5.94 16.82 -9.75
CA GLY A 341 -4.69 17.41 -10.23
C GLY A 341 -4.82 18.18 -11.55
N MET A 342 -6.04 18.52 -11.95
CA MET A 342 -6.29 19.42 -13.07
C MET A 342 -5.81 20.84 -12.74
N THR A 343 -5.34 21.57 -13.76
CA THR A 343 -5.11 23.01 -13.62
C THR A 343 -6.45 23.72 -13.44
N SER A 344 -6.46 24.94 -12.87
CA SER A 344 -7.70 25.70 -12.70
C SER A 344 -8.46 25.92 -14.03
N MET A 345 -7.72 26.12 -15.13
CA MET A 345 -8.32 26.29 -16.46
C MET A 345 -8.94 25.00 -16.98
N ASP A 346 -8.23 23.87 -16.82
CA ASP A 346 -8.72 22.58 -17.30
C ASP A 346 -9.89 22.07 -16.46
N LEU A 347 -9.89 22.34 -15.15
CA LEU A 347 -11.01 22.02 -14.28
C LEU A 347 -12.29 22.74 -14.70
N VAL A 348 -12.21 24.04 -15.02
CA VAL A 348 -13.37 24.81 -15.50
C VAL A 348 -13.90 24.23 -16.81
N ARG A 349 -13.01 23.89 -17.77
CA ARG A 349 -13.41 23.27 -19.04
C ARG A 349 -14.03 21.89 -18.84
N TYR A 350 -13.43 21.08 -17.96
CA TYR A 350 -13.93 19.74 -17.67
C TYR A 350 -15.31 19.81 -17.00
N GLN A 351 -15.48 20.71 -16.03
CA GLN A 351 -16.78 20.99 -15.41
C GLN A 351 -17.83 21.45 -16.43
N GLN A 352 -17.44 22.21 -17.46
CA GLN A 352 -18.36 22.53 -18.56
C GLN A 352 -18.78 21.27 -19.30
N PHE A 353 -17.84 20.41 -19.71
CA PHE A 353 -18.13 19.18 -20.46
C PHE A 353 -19.11 18.26 -19.73
N ILE A 354 -18.91 18.04 -18.43
CA ILE A 354 -19.69 17.08 -17.65
C ILE A 354 -21.05 17.63 -17.19
N ASN A 355 -21.28 18.94 -17.31
CA ASN A 355 -22.55 19.59 -16.97
C ASN A 355 -23.42 19.90 -18.19
N PHE A 356 -23.00 19.51 -19.40
CA PHE A 356 -23.90 19.54 -20.55
C PHE A 356 -25.07 18.56 -20.33
N PRO A 357 -26.30 18.90 -20.78
CA PRO A 357 -27.45 18.02 -20.66
C PRO A 357 -27.29 16.72 -21.45
N HIS A 358 -26.60 16.79 -22.59
CA HIS A 358 -26.29 15.65 -23.45
C HIS A 358 -24.96 15.86 -24.16
N GLY A 359 -24.33 14.77 -24.59
CA GLY A 359 -23.03 14.84 -25.25
C GLY A 359 -22.13 13.66 -24.96
N LEU A 360 -21.14 13.44 -25.82
CA LEU A 360 -20.11 12.42 -25.63
C LEU A 360 -18.86 13.05 -25.03
N VAL A 361 -18.45 12.60 -23.84
CA VAL A 361 -17.21 13.00 -23.18
C VAL A 361 -16.29 11.80 -23.06
N LEU A 362 -15.06 11.95 -23.57
CA LEU A 362 -14.08 10.86 -23.62
C LEU A 362 -12.90 11.12 -22.71
N VAL A 363 -12.59 10.16 -21.84
CA VAL A 363 -11.36 10.15 -21.05
C VAL A 363 -10.36 9.19 -21.69
N CYS A 364 -9.24 9.72 -22.13
CA CYS A 364 -8.25 9.03 -22.94
C CYS A 364 -6.93 8.84 -22.19
N GLY A 365 -6.25 7.72 -22.48
CA GLY A 365 -4.93 7.44 -21.95
C GLY A 365 -4.60 5.94 -21.90
N PRO A 366 -3.32 5.59 -21.69
CA PRO A 366 -2.88 4.21 -21.59
C PRO A 366 -3.43 3.55 -20.32
N THR A 367 -3.15 2.26 -20.17
CA THR A 367 -3.44 1.55 -18.94
C THR A 367 -2.74 2.21 -17.75
N GLY A 368 -3.45 2.38 -16.63
CA GLY A 368 -2.90 3.00 -15.43
C GLY A 368 -2.80 4.53 -15.48
N SER A 369 -3.43 5.21 -16.44
CA SER A 369 -3.45 6.68 -16.49
C SER A 369 -4.50 7.35 -15.60
N GLY A 370 -5.26 6.58 -14.81
CA GLY A 370 -6.29 7.08 -13.89
C GLY A 370 -7.65 7.38 -14.53
N LYS A 371 -7.96 6.83 -15.71
CA LYS A 371 -9.24 7.08 -16.42
C LYS A 371 -10.46 6.70 -15.57
N SER A 372 -10.45 5.50 -15.00
CA SER A 372 -11.55 5.00 -14.18
C SER A 372 -11.75 5.87 -12.93
N THR A 373 -10.67 6.28 -12.26
CA THR A 373 -10.73 7.22 -11.13
C THR A 373 -11.41 8.54 -11.51
N THR A 374 -11.03 9.12 -12.65
CA THR A 374 -11.64 10.37 -13.14
C THR A 374 -13.12 10.18 -13.46
N LEU A 375 -13.50 9.09 -14.13
CA LEU A 375 -14.90 8.79 -14.42
C LEU A 375 -15.72 8.54 -13.17
N TYR A 376 -15.25 7.71 -12.24
CA TYR A 376 -15.94 7.44 -10.97
C TYR A 376 -16.10 8.70 -10.11
N SER A 377 -15.06 9.53 -10.02
CA SER A 377 -15.12 10.83 -9.34
C SER A 377 -16.13 11.77 -9.99
N THR A 378 -16.24 11.72 -11.31
CA THR A 378 -17.22 12.51 -12.08
C THR A 378 -18.64 12.02 -11.87
N LEU A 379 -18.87 10.71 -11.93
CA LEU A 379 -20.19 10.12 -11.66
C LEU A 379 -20.66 10.48 -10.25
N ARG A 380 -19.76 10.40 -9.25
CA ARG A 380 -20.06 10.82 -7.87
C ARG A 380 -20.38 12.30 -7.76
N HIS A 381 -19.68 13.15 -8.50
CA HIS A 381 -19.98 14.58 -8.53
C HIS A 381 -21.34 14.89 -9.17
N LEU A 382 -21.74 14.11 -10.20
CA LEU A 382 -23.01 14.28 -10.90
C LEU A 382 -24.18 13.56 -10.22
N SER A 383 -23.90 12.68 -9.27
CA SER A 383 -24.88 11.92 -8.48
C SER A 383 -25.83 12.85 -7.73
N THR A 384 -27.10 12.82 -8.09
CA THR A 384 -28.18 13.46 -7.35
C THR A 384 -29.41 12.56 -7.40
N GLU A 385 -30.33 12.72 -6.44
CA GLU A 385 -31.61 11.97 -6.44
C GLU A 385 -32.46 12.23 -7.70
N GLU A 386 -32.18 13.30 -8.44
CA GLU A 386 -32.88 13.70 -9.66
C GLU A 386 -32.32 13.04 -10.93
N LYS A 387 -31.15 12.39 -10.87
CA LYS A 387 -30.47 11.84 -12.06
C LYS A 387 -30.34 10.32 -11.97
N ASN A 388 -30.82 9.63 -12.99
CA ASN A 388 -30.60 8.21 -13.17
C ASN A 388 -29.27 7.95 -13.89
N ILE A 389 -28.29 7.43 -13.16
CA ILE A 389 -26.96 7.11 -13.67
C ILE A 389 -26.85 5.59 -13.87
N THR A 390 -26.54 5.16 -15.09
CA THR A 390 -26.32 3.75 -15.43
C THR A 390 -24.95 3.52 -16.06
N THR A 391 -24.22 2.50 -15.60
CA THR A 391 -22.88 2.16 -16.11
C THR A 391 -22.83 0.76 -16.72
N VAL A 392 -21.92 0.57 -17.68
CA VAL A 392 -21.55 -0.73 -18.24
C VAL A 392 -20.04 -0.90 -18.13
N GLU A 393 -19.58 -1.96 -17.46
CA GLU A 393 -18.17 -2.12 -17.07
C GLU A 393 -17.67 -3.56 -17.27
N ASP A 394 -16.39 -3.71 -17.64
CA ASP A 394 -15.74 -5.00 -17.84
C ASP A 394 -14.40 -5.08 -17.07
N PRO A 395 -14.41 -5.47 -15.78
CA PRO A 395 -15.57 -5.62 -14.92
C PRO A 395 -15.78 -4.40 -14.00
N ILE A 396 -16.88 -4.36 -13.25
CA ILE A 396 -17.11 -3.30 -12.23
C ILE A 396 -15.91 -3.19 -11.30
N GLU A 397 -15.29 -2.01 -11.26
CA GLU A 397 -14.11 -1.70 -10.43
C GLU A 397 -14.47 -1.64 -8.94
N MET A 398 -15.55 -0.94 -8.61
CA MET A 398 -16.09 -0.86 -7.26
C MET A 398 -17.59 -0.67 -7.31
N VAL A 399 -18.30 -1.39 -6.44
CA VAL A 399 -19.75 -1.22 -6.28
C VAL A 399 -20.01 0.07 -5.51
N HIS A 400 -20.88 0.92 -6.02
CA HIS A 400 -21.30 2.17 -5.40
C HIS A 400 -22.83 2.28 -5.49
N GLU A 401 -23.47 2.62 -4.37
CA GLU A 401 -24.93 2.58 -4.24
C GLU A 401 -25.64 3.66 -5.07
N ASP A 402 -25.00 4.80 -5.29
CA ASP A 402 -25.57 5.91 -6.05
C ASP A 402 -25.82 5.63 -7.55
N PHE A 403 -25.20 4.58 -8.13
CA PHE A 403 -25.31 4.30 -9.57
C PHE A 403 -25.78 2.89 -9.85
N ASN A 404 -26.47 2.72 -10.97
CA ASN A 404 -26.88 1.41 -11.47
C ASN A 404 -25.74 0.80 -12.31
N GLN A 405 -24.95 -0.10 -11.73
CA GLN A 405 -23.76 -0.65 -12.39
C GLN A 405 -24.02 -2.03 -13.00
N ILE A 406 -23.77 -2.17 -14.30
CA ILE A 406 -23.93 -3.43 -15.03
C ILE A 406 -22.54 -3.96 -15.43
N ALA A 407 -22.25 -5.20 -15.03
CA ALA A 407 -21.04 -5.90 -15.46
C ALA A 407 -21.27 -6.61 -16.80
N VAL A 408 -20.28 -6.55 -17.69
CA VAL A 408 -20.24 -7.37 -18.91
C VAL A 408 -20.15 -8.85 -18.51
N GLN A 409 -21.05 -9.67 -19.06
CA GLN A 409 -21.15 -11.10 -18.81
C GLN A 409 -21.37 -11.85 -20.14
N PRO A 410 -20.29 -12.18 -20.88
CA PRO A 410 -20.42 -12.82 -22.19
C PRO A 410 -21.15 -14.17 -22.15
N SER A 411 -21.06 -14.91 -21.04
CA SER A 411 -21.77 -16.18 -20.85
C SER A 411 -23.28 -16.04 -20.74
N ALA A 412 -23.77 -14.86 -20.37
CA ALA A 412 -25.19 -14.51 -20.30
C ALA A 412 -25.64 -13.64 -21.49
N ASP A 413 -24.79 -13.51 -22.51
CA ASP A 413 -24.99 -12.60 -23.64
C ASP A 413 -25.25 -11.15 -23.19
N ILE A 414 -24.47 -10.68 -22.20
CA ILE A 414 -24.43 -9.26 -21.79
C ILE A 414 -23.07 -8.71 -22.22
N THR A 415 -23.07 -7.91 -23.28
CA THR A 415 -21.89 -7.27 -23.88
C THR A 415 -22.09 -5.75 -23.92
N PHE A 416 -21.01 -4.97 -24.12
CA PHE A 416 -21.11 -3.50 -24.22
C PHE A 416 -22.17 -3.04 -25.25
N ALA A 417 -22.15 -3.64 -26.43
CA ALA A 417 -23.05 -3.26 -27.52
C ALA A 417 -24.52 -3.65 -27.26
N ASN A 418 -24.77 -4.89 -26.83
CA ASN A 418 -26.15 -5.38 -26.73
C ASN A 418 -26.91 -4.77 -25.53
N ILE A 419 -26.21 -4.47 -24.43
CA ILE A 419 -26.85 -3.98 -23.20
C ILE A 419 -27.26 -2.51 -23.32
N LEU A 420 -26.54 -1.72 -24.11
CA LEU A 420 -26.83 -0.30 -24.35
C LEU A 420 -28.27 -0.08 -24.84
N ARG A 421 -28.78 -0.95 -25.71
CA ARG A 421 -30.17 -0.87 -26.19
C ARG A 421 -31.20 -1.09 -25.08
N ASN A 422 -30.86 -1.90 -24.07
CA ASN A 422 -31.72 -2.12 -22.90
C ASN A 422 -31.65 -0.92 -21.96
N ILE A 423 -30.44 -0.37 -21.75
CA ILE A 423 -30.20 0.80 -20.90
C ILE A 423 -31.00 2.01 -21.39
N LEU A 424 -31.09 2.23 -22.70
CA LEU A 424 -31.92 3.31 -23.27
C LEU A 424 -33.42 3.19 -22.97
N ARG A 425 -33.90 2.03 -22.47
CA ARG A 425 -35.28 1.83 -22.01
C ARG A 425 -35.41 1.86 -20.48
N GLN A 426 -34.34 2.22 -19.76
CA GLN A 426 -34.32 2.36 -18.31
C GLN A 426 -34.43 3.82 -17.87
N ASP A 427 -34.76 4.74 -18.79
CA ASP A 427 -34.85 6.18 -18.52
C ASP A 427 -33.57 6.78 -17.89
N PRO A 428 -32.37 6.53 -18.44
CA PRO A 428 -31.13 7.08 -17.87
C PRO A 428 -30.96 8.55 -18.26
N ASP A 429 -30.34 9.35 -17.38
CA ASP A 429 -29.85 10.70 -17.72
C ASP A 429 -28.39 10.65 -18.17
N ILE A 430 -27.60 9.81 -17.48
CA ILE A 430 -26.16 9.68 -17.69
C ILE A 430 -25.82 8.21 -17.92
N ILE A 431 -25.11 7.93 -19.00
CA ILE A 431 -24.63 6.60 -19.35
C ILE A 431 -23.10 6.59 -19.32
N MET A 432 -22.50 5.71 -18.51
CA MET A 432 -21.06 5.47 -18.56
C MET A 432 -20.75 4.13 -19.21
N ILE A 433 -19.93 4.16 -20.25
CA ILE A 433 -19.46 2.96 -20.96
C ILE A 433 -17.97 2.81 -20.64
N GLY A 434 -17.59 1.71 -20.00
CA GLY A 434 -16.23 1.47 -19.53
C GLY A 434 -15.17 1.75 -20.60
N GLU A 435 -15.40 1.29 -21.82
CA GLU A 435 -14.58 1.63 -23.00
C GLU A 435 -15.30 1.37 -24.32
N MET A 436 -14.89 2.07 -25.38
CA MET A 436 -15.35 1.80 -26.75
C MET A 436 -14.22 1.11 -27.54
N ARG A 437 -14.36 -0.20 -27.75
CA ARG A 437 -13.37 -1.00 -28.50
C ARG A 437 -13.74 -1.20 -29.97
N ASP A 438 -15.03 -1.32 -30.24
CA ASP A 438 -15.60 -1.72 -31.54
C ASP A 438 -16.64 -0.71 -32.05
N LEU A 439 -16.99 -0.85 -33.33
CA LEU A 439 -17.92 0.03 -34.02
C LEU A 439 -19.32 -0.03 -33.41
N GLU A 440 -19.80 -1.22 -33.08
CA GLU A 440 -21.16 -1.39 -32.59
C GLU A 440 -21.37 -0.66 -31.25
N THR A 441 -20.41 -0.77 -30.33
CA THR A 441 -20.42 -0.04 -29.06
C THR A 441 -20.37 1.47 -29.29
N ALA A 442 -19.50 1.93 -30.19
CA ALA A 442 -19.36 3.36 -30.51
C ALA A 442 -20.63 3.94 -31.17
N GLU A 443 -21.26 3.20 -32.09
CA GLU A 443 -22.52 3.60 -32.72
C GLU A 443 -23.64 3.71 -31.69
N ASN A 444 -23.79 2.73 -30.80
CA ASN A 444 -24.80 2.78 -29.73
C ASN A 444 -24.56 3.96 -28.77
N ALA A 445 -23.31 4.25 -28.41
CA ALA A 445 -22.95 5.40 -27.58
C ALA A 445 -23.32 6.75 -28.23
N ILE A 446 -23.06 6.85 -29.54
CA ILE A 446 -23.41 8.03 -30.35
C ILE A 446 -24.92 8.18 -30.48
N GLN A 447 -25.65 7.08 -30.70
CA GLN A 447 -27.11 7.10 -30.74
C GLN A 447 -27.70 7.56 -29.40
N ALA A 448 -27.18 7.07 -28.28
CA ALA A 448 -27.57 7.54 -26.94
C ALA A 448 -27.32 9.05 -26.78
N THR A 449 -26.20 9.54 -27.28
CA THR A 449 -25.88 10.97 -27.25
C THR A 449 -26.88 11.80 -28.08
N LEU A 450 -27.21 11.34 -29.30
CA LEU A 450 -28.16 12.01 -30.18
C LEU A 450 -29.60 12.01 -29.64
N THR A 451 -29.94 11.04 -28.80
CA THR A 451 -31.25 10.97 -28.12
C THR A 451 -31.32 11.77 -26.82
N GLY A 452 -30.29 12.57 -26.51
CA GLY A 452 -30.33 13.51 -25.39
C GLY A 452 -29.68 13.02 -24.09
N HIS A 453 -28.80 12.01 -24.15
CA HIS A 453 -28.09 11.51 -22.98
C HIS A 453 -26.67 12.09 -22.87
N LEU A 454 -26.19 12.29 -21.65
CA LEU A 454 -24.77 12.51 -21.39
C LEU A 454 -24.07 11.14 -21.35
N VAL A 455 -23.15 10.92 -22.28
CA VAL A 455 -22.39 9.66 -22.39
C VAL A 455 -20.94 9.89 -22.01
N LEU A 456 -20.47 9.17 -20.99
CA LEU A 456 -19.08 9.17 -20.56
C LEU A 456 -18.41 7.86 -21.00
N SER A 457 -17.24 7.92 -21.62
CA SER A 457 -16.51 6.69 -21.97
C SER A 457 -15.00 6.87 -22.00
N THR A 458 -14.28 5.77 -22.23
CA THR A 458 -12.82 5.78 -22.37
C THR A 458 -12.34 5.26 -23.73
N LEU A 459 -11.17 5.78 -24.14
CA LEU A 459 -10.39 5.27 -25.26
C LEU A 459 -8.92 5.12 -24.87
N HIS A 460 -8.23 4.19 -25.51
CA HIS A 460 -6.80 3.95 -25.34
C HIS A 460 -5.98 4.75 -26.36
N THR A 461 -6.06 6.09 -26.31
CA THR A 461 -5.25 6.99 -27.15
C THR A 461 -4.22 7.76 -26.33
N ASN A 462 -3.14 8.19 -26.99
CA ASN A 462 -2.05 8.86 -26.31
C ASN A 462 -2.34 10.34 -26.02
N ASP A 463 -3.12 11.00 -26.86
CA ASP A 463 -3.53 12.39 -26.76
C ASP A 463 -5.01 12.56 -27.11
N ALA A 464 -5.52 13.78 -26.92
CA ALA A 464 -6.93 14.11 -27.09
C ALA A 464 -7.36 14.13 -28.56
N SER A 465 -6.52 14.66 -29.45
CA SER A 465 -6.80 14.70 -30.90
C SER A 465 -6.93 13.31 -31.52
N LEU A 466 -6.09 12.37 -31.11
CA LEU A 466 -6.11 10.98 -31.58
C LEU A 466 -7.38 10.24 -31.20
N ALA A 467 -8.15 10.70 -30.22
CA ALA A 467 -9.46 10.12 -29.91
C ALA A 467 -10.42 10.25 -31.10
N ILE A 468 -10.39 11.39 -31.81
CA ILE A 468 -11.21 11.63 -33.00
C ILE A 468 -10.77 10.69 -34.12
N THR A 469 -9.47 10.62 -34.39
CA THR A 469 -8.92 9.68 -35.39
C THR A 469 -9.29 8.25 -35.05
N ARG A 470 -9.20 7.86 -33.77
CA ARG A 470 -9.55 6.51 -33.32
C ARG A 470 -11.02 6.17 -33.56
N LEU A 471 -11.94 7.11 -33.34
CA LEU A 471 -13.36 6.90 -33.67
C LEU A 471 -13.56 6.69 -35.18
N VAL A 472 -12.88 7.50 -36.01
CA VAL A 472 -12.91 7.34 -37.47
C VAL A 472 -12.34 5.97 -37.89
N ASP A 473 -11.22 5.55 -37.30
CA ASP A 473 -10.56 4.26 -37.59
C ASP A 473 -11.42 3.06 -37.19
N ILE A 474 -12.19 3.18 -36.11
CA ILE A 474 -13.17 2.16 -35.68
C ILE A 474 -14.34 2.09 -36.67
N GLY A 475 -14.57 3.13 -37.47
CA GLY A 475 -15.59 3.19 -38.53
C GLY A 475 -16.70 4.20 -38.27
N VAL A 476 -16.59 5.04 -37.24
CA VAL A 476 -17.60 6.05 -36.95
C VAL A 476 -17.55 7.17 -38.01
N PRO A 477 -18.67 7.48 -38.68
CA PRO A 477 -18.75 8.59 -39.61
C PRO A 477 -18.40 9.95 -38.97
N SER A 478 -17.54 10.74 -39.63
CA SER A 478 -17.04 12.01 -39.08
C SER A 478 -18.13 13.02 -38.72
N PHE A 479 -19.25 13.04 -39.46
CA PHE A 479 -20.37 13.92 -39.18
C PHE A 479 -21.07 13.58 -37.85
N LEU A 480 -21.10 12.31 -37.46
CA LEU A 480 -21.65 11.87 -36.18
C LEU A 480 -20.73 12.27 -35.02
N ILE A 481 -19.41 12.16 -35.21
CA ILE A 481 -18.43 12.62 -34.22
C ILE A 481 -18.60 14.12 -33.99
N HIS A 482 -18.67 14.90 -35.07
CA HIS A 482 -18.87 16.35 -34.98
C HIS A 482 -20.19 16.73 -34.28
N ALA A 483 -21.25 15.95 -34.49
CA ALA A 483 -22.56 16.22 -33.88
C ALA A 483 -22.65 15.84 -32.39
N THR A 484 -21.84 14.88 -31.93
CA THR A 484 -22.01 14.28 -30.58
C THR A 484 -20.87 14.58 -29.62
N LEU A 485 -19.64 14.80 -30.09
CA LEU A 485 -18.47 14.93 -29.23
C LEU A 485 -18.42 16.29 -28.53
N THR A 486 -18.61 16.29 -27.20
CA THR A 486 -18.53 17.49 -26.36
C THR A 486 -17.10 17.82 -25.94
N GLY A 487 -16.31 16.80 -25.59
CA GLY A 487 -14.96 17.03 -25.10
C GLY A 487 -14.14 15.75 -24.96
N VAL A 488 -12.81 15.91 -25.04
CA VAL A 488 -11.85 14.83 -24.84
C VAL A 488 -10.82 15.26 -23.80
N LEU A 489 -10.71 14.47 -22.73
CA LEU A 489 -9.69 14.62 -21.69
C LEU A 489 -8.60 13.57 -21.90
N ALA A 490 -7.39 13.99 -22.29
CA ALA A 490 -6.23 13.09 -22.29
C ALA A 490 -5.48 13.16 -20.96
N GLN A 491 -5.29 12.02 -20.30
CA GLN A 491 -4.76 11.95 -18.95
C GLN A 491 -3.50 11.10 -18.83
N ARG A 492 -2.60 11.50 -17.93
CA ARG A 492 -1.46 10.74 -17.43
C ARG A 492 -1.31 10.97 -15.93
N LEU A 493 -0.79 9.97 -15.21
CA LEU A 493 -0.38 10.12 -13.81
C LEU A 493 1.12 10.35 -13.73
N LEU A 494 1.52 11.32 -12.92
CA LEU A 494 2.91 11.62 -12.61
C LEU A 494 3.18 11.30 -11.15
N ARG A 495 4.36 10.76 -10.86
CA ARG A 495 4.83 10.54 -9.49
C ARG A 495 5.08 11.88 -8.82
N LYS A 496 4.52 12.10 -7.63
CA LYS A 496 4.78 13.30 -6.82
C LYS A 496 6.17 13.21 -6.20
N ILE A 497 6.82 14.36 -6.04
CA ILE A 497 8.11 14.44 -5.34
C ILE A 497 7.85 14.25 -3.85
N CYS A 498 8.60 13.35 -3.22
CA CYS A 498 8.52 13.13 -1.78
C CYS A 498 8.87 14.41 -0.99
N PRO A 499 8.02 14.86 -0.06
CA PRO A 499 8.31 16.05 0.74
C PRO A 499 9.48 15.85 1.71
N HIS A 500 9.83 14.59 2.04
CA HIS A 500 10.88 14.26 3.02
C HIS A 500 12.30 14.18 2.42
N CYS A 501 12.43 13.86 1.13
CA CYS A 501 13.72 13.76 0.45
C CYS A 501 13.83 14.68 -0.78
N SER A 502 12.95 15.68 -0.86
CA SER A 502 13.01 16.67 -1.93
C SER A 502 14.26 17.52 -1.76
N GLU A 503 15.08 17.55 -2.81
CA GLU A 503 16.21 18.46 -2.93
C GLU A 503 15.98 19.46 -4.05
N SER A 504 16.52 20.67 -3.88
CA SER A 504 16.50 21.69 -4.91
C SER A 504 17.68 21.51 -5.85
N PHE A 505 17.46 21.72 -7.14
CA PHE A 505 18.54 21.86 -8.12
C PHE A 505 18.21 23.02 -9.05
N GLU A 506 19.22 23.54 -9.72
CA GLU A 506 19.06 24.65 -10.67
C GLU A 506 19.30 24.15 -12.10
N ILE A 507 18.49 24.66 -13.03
CA ILE A 507 18.62 24.44 -14.46
C ILE A 507 18.47 25.78 -15.17
N SER A 508 19.19 26.00 -16.26
CA SER A 508 19.06 27.26 -17.01
C SER A 508 17.70 27.32 -17.72
N ALA A 509 17.17 28.54 -17.88
CA ALA A 509 15.97 28.78 -18.67
C ALA A 509 16.15 28.31 -20.13
N ASP A 510 17.36 28.44 -20.68
CA ASP A 510 17.69 28.01 -22.04
C ASP A 510 17.61 26.48 -22.19
N ASP A 511 18.09 25.72 -21.21
CA ASP A 511 17.97 24.26 -21.20
C ASP A 511 16.50 23.82 -21.11
N LEU A 512 15.69 24.50 -20.31
CA LEU A 512 14.25 24.22 -20.22
C LEU A 512 13.53 24.53 -21.54
N MET A 513 13.89 25.65 -22.20
CA MET A 513 13.36 25.99 -23.52
C MET A 513 13.78 24.97 -24.58
N ALA A 514 15.03 24.47 -24.54
CA ALA A 514 15.50 23.41 -25.42
C ALA A 514 14.73 22.08 -25.22
N MET A 515 14.21 21.83 -24.01
CA MET A 515 13.31 20.71 -23.70
C MET A 515 11.84 20.98 -24.10
N GLY A 516 11.52 22.15 -24.66
CA GLY A 516 10.18 22.54 -25.05
C GLY A 516 9.31 23.11 -23.93
N ILE A 517 9.90 23.40 -22.76
CA ILE A 517 9.19 23.99 -21.61
C ILE A 517 9.30 25.51 -21.70
N LYS A 518 8.17 26.17 -21.95
CA LYS A 518 8.10 27.63 -21.92
C LYS A 518 8.18 28.14 -20.49
N THR A 519 9.08 29.09 -20.25
CA THR A 519 9.27 29.74 -18.95
C THR A 519 9.32 31.24 -19.12
N ASP A 520 8.59 31.97 -18.29
CA ASP A 520 8.62 33.45 -18.25
C ASP A 520 9.84 33.98 -17.46
N LYS A 521 10.68 33.08 -16.93
CA LYS A 521 11.86 33.40 -16.12
C LYS A 521 13.14 33.22 -16.92
N THR A 522 14.08 34.14 -16.75
CA THR A 522 15.44 34.10 -17.31
C THR A 522 16.46 33.65 -16.26
N GLY A 523 17.62 33.15 -16.72
CA GLY A 523 18.71 32.72 -15.84
C GLY A 523 18.49 31.32 -15.24
N MET A 524 18.97 31.10 -14.01
CA MET A 524 18.85 29.82 -13.33
C MET A 524 17.49 29.67 -12.65
N ILE A 525 16.78 28.59 -12.98
CA ILE A 525 15.48 28.24 -12.42
C ILE A 525 15.66 27.12 -11.41
N ARG A 526 15.22 27.39 -10.18
CA ARG A 526 15.23 26.42 -9.08
C ARG A 526 14.06 25.46 -9.20
N LEU A 527 14.37 24.18 -9.40
CA LEU A 527 13.43 23.06 -9.45
C LEU A 527 13.66 22.11 -8.27
N LYS A 528 12.78 21.12 -8.14
CA LYS A 528 12.87 20.07 -7.11
C LYS A 528 13.01 18.70 -7.77
N ARG A 529 13.77 17.82 -7.13
CA ARG A 529 13.82 16.38 -7.44
C ARG A 529 13.80 15.57 -6.15
N GLY A 530 13.42 14.30 -6.24
CA GLY A 530 13.47 13.38 -5.09
C GLY A 530 14.81 12.65 -5.06
N ASN A 531 15.51 12.69 -3.93
CA ASN A 531 16.75 11.92 -3.73
C ASN A 531 16.49 10.45 -3.35
N GLY A 532 15.25 10.11 -2.97
CA GLY A 532 14.85 8.79 -2.47
C GLY A 532 15.04 8.65 -0.96
N CYS A 533 14.04 8.13 -0.24
CA CYS A 533 14.13 7.82 1.19
C CYS A 533 13.12 6.72 1.56
N ILE A 534 13.17 6.20 2.80
CA ILE A 534 12.18 5.24 3.34
C ILE A 534 10.73 5.64 3.07
N LYS A 535 10.40 6.94 3.16
CA LYS A 535 9.00 7.40 3.12
C LYS A 535 8.39 7.44 1.72
N CYS A 536 9.18 7.35 0.66
CA CYS A 536 8.72 7.42 -0.73
C CYS A 536 9.29 6.31 -1.61
N ARG A 537 9.70 5.21 -0.98
CA ARG A 537 10.15 4.05 -1.72
C ARG A 537 9.03 3.57 -2.63
#